data_AF-H3NSA3-F1
#
_entry.id   AF-H3NSA3-F1
#
_cell.length_a   1.000
_cell.length_b   1.000
_cell.length_c   1.000
_cell.angle_alpha   90.00
_cell.angle_beta   90.00
_cell.angle_gamma   90.00
#
_symmetry.space_group_name_H-M   'P 1'
#
loop_
_entity.id
_entity.type
_entity.pdbx_description
1 polymer ?
#
loop_
_entity_poly.entity_id
_entity_poly.type
_entity_poly.pdbx_seq_one_letter_code
_entity_poly.pdbx_strand_id
1 'polypeptide(L)'
;MSEMNWDREVDVLVVGTGNGGLTAAVCNWEMGTKNVLIIEKQDKVGGTSATSGGGIWIPNSHYAKEVGAEDNPAAAKAYLMNTLFGEDVPEEMIDTYLEKAPEMLEYLHDRTDVRYESLAEYPDYYTNMEGAREGHRSLEPAPIMASELGENWKNMTWTHFMMRMFDRIHFTQVEAHLLMVQLPGWKRLLARLMWDYIRDIPWRFKTPISRRLACGSAGVARLYLSVLKREIPLEFNTQMVELIAEGDSVLGAVIECNGQRQRVRAAKGVILASGGFEKNQTLREQYLPSPTNTTWSAGNPGNEGDALLAGLELGAKTRLMNDAWWTTTLCVPDEPAPRLAIMEKSFPGSCVVNRDGKRFANESQNYMAFQKDLFKTHTDEHPNAPAWHVFDATFRENFMVGPLMTKAMKPDSQIPKKWFDEGFVAKADTIRELADMLGIDADGLEETINKMNHYAETGKDEDFGRGDSAYDRYYADPAIKPNPCLAPIVKAPFYAMRIEAGDFGTLGGLDTDTSARVKKADGGVFEGLFAVGNCSAAILPTYPGPGATLGPAMTMAYQAACHINA
;
A
#
# COMPACT_ATOMS: atom_id res chain seq x y z
N MET A 1 15.26 6.69 44.20
CA MET A 1 14.47 6.33 43.00
C MET A 1 13.22 5.65 43.54
N SER A 2 12.06 6.28 43.40
CA SER A 2 10.79 5.64 43.82
C SER A 2 10.57 4.41 42.95
N GLU A 3 10.30 3.25 43.55
CA GLU A 3 9.85 2.06 42.81
C GLU A 3 8.70 2.45 41.89
N MET A 4 8.92 2.37 40.58
CA MET A 4 7.87 2.58 39.60
C MET A 4 6.95 1.37 39.69
N ASN A 5 5.70 1.57 40.11
CA ASN A 5 4.73 0.48 40.19
C ASN A 5 4.28 0.09 38.77
N TRP A 6 4.62 -1.13 38.37
CA TRP A 6 4.21 -1.74 37.10
C TRP A 6 2.90 -2.50 37.29
N ASP A 7 1.95 -2.31 36.36
CA ASP A 7 0.69 -3.05 36.37
C ASP A 7 0.86 -4.44 35.73
N ARG A 8 1.80 -4.56 34.79
CA ARG A 8 2.14 -5.81 34.09
C ARG A 8 3.60 -5.81 33.66
N GLU A 9 4.20 -7.01 33.58
CA GLU A 9 5.54 -7.20 33.03
C GLU A 9 5.51 -8.25 31.90
N VAL A 10 6.18 -7.91 30.78
CA VAL A 10 6.41 -8.78 29.62
C VAL A 10 7.89 -8.73 29.23
N ASP A 11 8.38 -9.69 28.44
CA ASP A 11 9.73 -9.60 27.89
C ASP A 11 9.76 -8.63 26.71
N VAL A 12 8.80 -8.77 25.79
CA VAL A 12 8.68 -7.92 24.59
C VAL A 12 7.25 -7.43 24.45
N LEU A 13 7.10 -6.12 24.26
CA LEU A 13 5.83 -5.48 23.91
C LEU A 13 5.86 -5.09 22.44
N VAL A 14 4.90 -5.57 21.66
CA VAL A 14 4.73 -5.22 20.24
C VAL A 14 3.49 -4.34 20.08
N VAL A 15 3.66 -3.17 19.47
CA VAL A 15 2.59 -2.20 19.25
C VAL A 15 2.14 -2.22 17.80
N GLY A 16 0.95 -2.74 17.54
CA GLY A 16 0.33 -2.81 16.21
C GLY A 16 0.38 -4.21 15.58
N THR A 17 -0.62 -4.50 14.74
CA THR A 17 -0.81 -5.85 14.15
C THR A 17 -0.71 -5.90 12.62
N GLY A 18 -0.04 -4.92 12.00
CA GLY A 18 0.39 -5.05 10.61
C GLY A 18 1.40 -6.18 10.42
N ASN A 19 1.83 -6.43 9.18
CA ASN A 19 2.80 -7.50 8.89
C ASN A 19 4.08 -7.37 9.73
N GLY A 20 4.61 -6.15 9.92
CA GLY A 20 5.78 -5.92 10.76
C GLY A 20 5.56 -6.34 12.21
N GLY A 21 4.44 -5.96 12.83
CA GLY A 21 4.14 -6.28 14.22
C GLY A 21 3.93 -7.78 14.45
N LEU A 22 3.11 -8.43 13.60
CA LEU A 22 2.90 -9.88 13.72
C LEU A 22 4.18 -10.68 13.44
N THR A 23 5.00 -10.26 12.46
CA THR A 23 6.32 -10.85 12.23
C THR A 23 7.24 -10.67 13.44
N ALA A 24 7.29 -9.47 14.04
CA ALA A 24 8.12 -9.21 15.22
C ALA A 24 7.74 -10.13 16.38
N ALA A 25 6.45 -10.32 16.64
CA ALA A 25 5.96 -11.18 17.71
C ALA A 25 6.29 -12.66 17.45
N VAL A 26 6.01 -13.17 16.25
CA VAL A 26 6.27 -14.57 15.90
C VAL A 26 7.76 -14.87 15.90
N CYS A 27 8.61 -14.00 15.35
CA CYS A 27 10.06 -14.19 15.33
C CYS A 27 10.66 -14.17 16.74
N ASN A 28 10.26 -13.22 17.60
CA ASN A 28 10.72 -13.22 19.00
C ASN A 28 10.34 -14.52 19.73
N TRP A 29 9.12 -15.00 19.51
CA TRP A 29 8.67 -16.26 20.09
C TRP A 29 9.46 -17.46 19.56
N GLU A 30 9.68 -17.55 18.25
CA GLU A 30 10.45 -18.64 17.62
C GLU A 30 11.92 -18.64 18.05
N MET A 31 12.49 -17.46 18.34
CA MET A 31 13.89 -17.32 18.79
C MET A 31 14.08 -17.51 20.29
N GLY A 32 13.01 -17.66 21.07
CA GLY A 32 13.09 -18.10 22.47
C GLY A 32 12.43 -17.16 23.49
N THR A 33 12.05 -15.94 23.11
CA THR A 33 11.32 -15.04 24.01
C THR A 33 9.85 -15.45 24.08
N LYS A 34 9.42 -16.07 25.19
CA LYS A 34 8.07 -16.64 25.30
C LYS A 34 7.04 -15.70 25.90
N ASN A 35 7.45 -14.67 26.64
CA ASN A 35 6.54 -13.67 27.21
C ASN A 35 6.42 -12.44 26.30
N VAL A 36 5.74 -12.60 25.17
CA VAL A 36 5.48 -11.55 24.18
C VAL A 36 4.03 -11.09 24.30
N LEU A 37 3.80 -9.78 24.32
CA LEU A 37 2.45 -9.19 24.25
C LEU A 37 2.32 -8.34 22.99
N ILE A 38 1.22 -8.54 22.26
CA ILE A 38 0.83 -7.71 21.13
C ILE A 38 -0.36 -6.84 21.57
N ILE A 39 -0.33 -5.55 21.26
CA ILE A 39 -1.48 -4.66 21.43
C ILE A 39 -1.92 -4.08 20.10
N GLU A 40 -3.24 -3.95 19.91
CA GLU A 40 -3.89 -3.39 18.73
C GLU A 40 -4.89 -2.34 19.17
N LYS A 41 -4.73 -1.12 18.63
CA LYS A 41 -5.60 0.02 18.94
C LYS A 41 -7.04 -0.25 18.49
N GLN A 42 -7.22 -0.99 17.40
CA GLN A 42 -8.54 -1.31 16.84
C GLN A 42 -9.11 -2.63 17.36
N ASP A 43 -10.35 -2.93 16.94
CA ASP A 43 -11.06 -4.19 17.24
C ASP A 43 -10.65 -5.35 16.32
N LYS A 44 -9.76 -5.08 15.35
CA LYS A 44 -9.36 -6.01 14.29
C LYS A 44 -7.86 -6.00 14.02
N VAL A 45 -7.36 -7.16 13.64
CA VAL A 45 -5.96 -7.40 13.28
C VAL A 45 -5.69 -6.91 11.84
N GLY A 46 -4.49 -6.38 11.60
CA GLY A 46 -3.90 -6.27 10.27
C GLY A 46 -3.61 -4.86 9.74
N GLY A 47 -4.29 -3.83 10.24
CA GLY A 47 -4.07 -2.45 9.77
C GLY A 47 -4.15 -2.28 8.24
N THR A 48 -3.31 -1.40 7.69
CA THR A 48 -3.18 -1.21 6.23
C THR A 48 -2.58 -2.45 5.54
N SER A 49 -1.80 -3.28 6.25
CA SER A 49 -1.25 -4.52 5.68
C SER A 49 -2.38 -5.45 5.21
N ALA A 50 -3.45 -5.59 5.99
CA ALA A 50 -4.60 -6.41 5.63
C ALA A 50 -5.39 -5.87 4.44
N THR A 51 -5.52 -4.54 4.30
CA THR A 51 -6.30 -3.94 3.20
C THR A 51 -5.55 -3.93 1.87
N SER A 52 -4.23 -4.10 1.89
CA SER A 52 -3.34 -4.03 0.71
C SER A 52 -3.47 -5.21 -0.27
N GLY A 53 -2.71 -5.14 -1.37
CA GLY A 53 -2.46 -6.28 -2.27
C GLY A 53 -1.67 -7.43 -1.63
N GLY A 54 -1.08 -7.21 -0.45
CA GLY A 54 -0.33 -8.21 0.33
C GLY A 54 1.05 -8.54 -0.22
N GLY A 55 1.46 -7.93 -1.34
CA GLY A 55 2.73 -8.23 -1.98
C GLY A 55 3.93 -7.86 -1.12
N ILE A 56 5.01 -8.62 -1.25
CA ILE A 56 6.33 -8.30 -0.71
C ILE A 56 7.34 -8.27 -1.86
N TRP A 57 8.21 -7.27 -1.86
CA TRP A 57 9.34 -7.22 -2.79
C TRP A 57 10.53 -7.85 -2.07
N ILE A 58 11.01 -9.02 -2.52
CA ILE A 58 12.18 -9.71 -1.96
C ILE A 58 12.95 -10.33 -3.13
N PRO A 59 14.05 -9.69 -3.58
CA PRO A 59 14.88 -10.23 -4.65
C PRO A 59 15.59 -11.49 -4.14
N ASN A 60 15.94 -12.41 -5.05
CA ASN A 60 16.67 -13.64 -4.71
C ASN A 60 15.99 -14.55 -3.67
N SER A 61 14.67 -14.46 -3.51
CA SER A 61 13.90 -15.31 -2.60
C SER A 61 13.98 -16.79 -2.98
N HIS A 62 13.84 -17.69 -2.01
CA HIS A 62 13.80 -19.14 -2.25
C HIS A 62 12.65 -19.51 -3.21
N TYR A 63 11.48 -18.89 -3.07
CA TYR A 63 10.36 -19.07 -4.01
C TYR A 63 10.69 -18.69 -5.45
N ALA A 64 11.43 -17.59 -5.68
CA ALA A 64 11.87 -17.22 -7.03
C ALA A 64 12.84 -18.25 -7.61
N LYS A 65 13.78 -18.75 -6.79
CA LYS A 65 14.74 -19.80 -7.19
C LYS A 65 14.06 -21.13 -7.52
N GLU A 66 13.05 -21.52 -6.74
CA GLU A 66 12.29 -22.77 -6.95
C GLU A 66 11.59 -22.83 -8.32
N VAL A 67 11.13 -21.68 -8.83
CA VAL A 67 10.51 -21.58 -10.16
C VAL A 67 11.52 -21.28 -11.27
N GLY A 68 12.82 -21.33 -10.97
CA GLY A 68 13.91 -21.15 -11.94
C GLY A 68 14.20 -19.70 -12.33
N ALA A 69 13.76 -18.72 -11.54
CA ALA A 69 14.06 -17.32 -11.82
C ALA A 69 15.55 -17.00 -11.58
N GLU A 70 16.14 -16.27 -12.53
CA GLU A 70 17.53 -15.81 -12.44
C GLU A 70 17.60 -14.37 -11.95
N ASP A 71 18.11 -14.17 -10.74
CA ASP A 71 18.43 -12.87 -10.18
C ASP A 71 19.74 -12.97 -9.39
N ASN A 72 20.33 -11.83 -9.02
CA ASN A 72 21.46 -11.82 -8.10
C ASN A 72 21.47 -10.56 -7.21
N PRO A 73 22.11 -10.60 -6.03
CA PRO A 73 22.14 -9.46 -5.12
C PRO A 73 22.76 -8.19 -5.71
N ALA A 74 23.77 -8.31 -6.57
CA ALA A 74 24.43 -7.16 -7.19
C ALA A 74 23.50 -6.42 -8.17
N ALA A 75 22.72 -7.16 -8.96
CA ALA A 75 21.71 -6.59 -9.85
C ALA A 75 20.59 -5.90 -9.06
N ALA A 76 20.13 -6.51 -7.96
CA ALA A 76 19.13 -5.89 -7.09
C ALA A 76 19.67 -4.62 -6.42
N LYS A 77 20.92 -4.63 -5.94
CA LYS A 77 21.58 -3.44 -5.38
C LYS A 77 21.73 -2.34 -6.42
N ALA A 78 22.22 -2.65 -7.61
CA ALA A 78 22.35 -1.69 -8.71
C ALA A 78 20.99 -1.05 -9.03
N TYR A 79 19.92 -1.85 -9.06
CA TYR A 79 18.57 -1.34 -9.28
C TYR A 79 18.12 -0.37 -8.19
N LEU A 80 18.27 -0.73 -6.92
CA LEU A 80 17.90 0.12 -5.80
C LEU A 80 18.70 1.42 -5.80
N MET A 81 20.02 1.35 -5.94
CA MET A 81 20.88 2.55 -5.95
C MET A 81 20.55 3.50 -7.11
N ASN A 82 20.17 2.97 -8.28
CA ASN A 82 19.75 3.79 -9.43
C ASN A 82 18.32 4.35 -9.31
N THR A 83 17.51 3.86 -8.36
CA THR A 83 16.13 4.30 -8.14
C THR A 83 15.95 5.14 -6.88
N LEU A 84 16.99 5.34 -6.07
CA LEU A 84 16.90 6.20 -4.89
C LEU A 84 16.82 7.68 -5.22
N PHE A 85 17.32 8.14 -6.38
CA PHE A 85 17.24 9.56 -6.81
C PHE A 85 17.69 10.60 -5.75
N GLY A 86 18.66 10.24 -4.91
CA GLY A 86 19.17 11.13 -3.86
C GLY A 86 18.34 11.15 -2.57
N GLU A 87 17.34 10.28 -2.43
CA GLU A 87 16.61 10.07 -1.18
C GLU A 87 17.59 9.66 -0.07
N ASP A 88 17.38 10.22 1.12
CA ASP A 88 18.21 9.93 2.28
C ASP A 88 17.94 8.49 2.73
N VAL A 89 18.77 7.53 2.31
CA VAL A 89 18.75 6.13 2.76
C VAL A 89 20.19 5.66 2.96
N PRO A 90 20.58 5.19 4.16
CA PRO A 90 21.92 4.68 4.37
C PRO A 90 22.13 3.39 3.57
N GLU A 91 23.24 3.30 2.84
CA GLU A 91 23.54 2.13 1.99
C GLU A 91 23.57 0.83 2.80
N GLU A 92 24.04 0.88 4.05
CA GLU A 92 24.01 -0.25 4.99
C GLU A 92 22.61 -0.82 5.25
N MET A 93 21.55 0.01 5.17
CA MET A 93 20.17 -0.44 5.31
C MET A 93 19.71 -1.19 4.06
N ILE A 94 20.12 -0.74 2.88
CA ILE A 94 19.87 -1.44 1.61
C ILE A 94 20.60 -2.79 1.61
N ASP A 95 21.87 -2.81 1.98
CA ASP A 95 22.68 -4.03 2.05
C ASP A 95 22.09 -5.04 3.03
N THR A 96 21.76 -4.58 4.24
CA THR A 96 21.09 -5.40 5.25
C THR A 96 19.77 -5.95 4.73
N TYR A 97 18.96 -5.14 4.07
CA TYR A 97 17.69 -5.60 3.53
C TYR A 97 17.84 -6.66 2.44
N LEU A 98 18.76 -6.45 1.49
CA LEU A 98 19.03 -7.42 0.41
C LEU A 98 19.58 -8.75 0.93
N GLU A 99 20.37 -8.73 2.01
CA GLU A 99 20.87 -9.92 2.67
C GLU A 99 19.78 -10.62 3.49
N LYS A 100 19.07 -9.86 4.34
CA LYS A 100 18.21 -10.42 5.40
C LYS A 100 16.78 -10.69 4.96
N ALA A 101 16.29 -10.07 3.89
CA ALA A 101 14.92 -10.32 3.43
C ALA A 101 14.71 -11.77 2.93
N PRO A 102 15.60 -12.36 2.11
CA PRO A 102 15.49 -13.77 1.73
C PRO A 102 15.61 -14.72 2.92
N GLU A 103 16.54 -14.47 3.85
CA GLU A 103 16.70 -15.25 5.08
C GLU A 103 15.45 -15.21 5.95
N MET A 104 14.87 -14.02 6.15
CA MET A 104 13.62 -13.83 6.88
C MET A 104 12.47 -14.62 6.24
N LEU A 105 12.36 -14.57 4.91
CA LEU A 105 11.27 -15.25 4.21
C LEU A 105 11.36 -16.77 4.35
N GLU A 106 12.56 -17.34 4.23
CA GLU A 106 12.83 -18.77 4.45
C GLU A 106 12.59 -19.17 5.91
N TYR A 107 13.05 -18.35 6.86
CA TYR A 107 12.80 -18.54 8.29
C TYR A 107 11.30 -18.65 8.59
N LEU A 108 10.50 -17.72 8.05
CA LEU A 108 9.04 -17.73 8.24
C LEU A 108 8.39 -18.91 7.51
N HIS A 109 8.85 -19.28 6.32
CA HIS A 109 8.36 -20.45 5.61
C HIS A 109 8.48 -21.71 6.47
N ASP A 110 9.68 -21.96 6.99
CA ASP A 110 10.02 -23.21 7.67
C ASP A 110 9.34 -23.35 9.03
N ARG A 111 9.14 -22.23 9.73
CA ARG A 111 8.72 -22.23 11.13
C ARG A 111 7.26 -21.84 11.33
N THR A 112 6.61 -21.24 10.34
CA THR A 112 5.29 -20.61 10.52
C THR A 112 4.31 -21.02 9.42
N ASP A 113 3.11 -20.43 9.42
CA ASP A 113 2.08 -20.61 8.39
C ASP A 113 2.20 -19.62 7.22
N VAL A 114 3.22 -18.74 7.25
CA VAL A 114 3.49 -17.77 6.19
C VAL A 114 3.91 -18.50 4.92
N ARG A 115 3.17 -18.27 3.83
CA ARG A 115 3.44 -18.84 2.52
C ARG A 115 3.23 -17.77 1.46
N TYR A 116 4.15 -17.69 0.52
CA TYR A 116 4.11 -16.76 -0.60
C TYR A 116 4.29 -17.51 -1.93
N GLU A 117 3.91 -16.85 -3.02
CA GLU A 117 4.07 -17.32 -4.40
C GLU A 117 4.82 -16.23 -5.19
N SER A 118 5.84 -16.62 -5.96
CA SER A 118 6.62 -15.68 -6.78
C SER A 118 5.80 -15.22 -8.00
N LEU A 119 5.82 -13.90 -8.27
CA LEU A 119 5.06 -13.29 -9.36
C LEU A 119 5.91 -13.20 -10.63
N ALA A 120 5.68 -14.09 -11.60
CA ALA A 120 6.46 -14.16 -12.83
C ALA A 120 6.29 -12.93 -13.74
N GLU A 121 5.09 -12.35 -13.75
CA GLU A 121 4.70 -11.26 -14.66
C GLU A 121 4.30 -10.02 -13.85
N TYR A 122 5.10 -9.61 -12.87
CA TYR A 122 4.90 -8.34 -12.17
C TYR A 122 6.22 -7.56 -12.08
N PRO A 123 6.43 -6.57 -12.97
CA PRO A 123 7.71 -5.90 -13.11
C PRO A 123 8.06 -4.99 -11.94
N ASP A 124 9.36 -4.79 -11.77
CA ASP A 124 9.91 -3.62 -11.10
C ASP A 124 9.36 -2.33 -11.75
N TYR A 125 9.11 -1.28 -10.97
CA TYR A 125 8.38 -0.11 -11.48
C TYR A 125 9.24 0.80 -12.37
N TYR A 126 10.56 0.80 -12.19
CA TYR A 126 11.50 1.53 -13.03
C TYR A 126 12.19 0.57 -14.01
N THR A 127 11.41 -0.07 -14.88
CA THR A 127 11.88 -1.14 -15.80
C THR A 127 13.02 -0.74 -16.73
N ASN A 128 13.24 0.55 -16.92
CA ASN A 128 14.30 1.11 -17.77
C ASN A 128 15.63 1.31 -17.03
N MET A 129 15.69 1.09 -15.71
CA MET A 129 16.90 1.27 -14.93
C MET A 129 17.78 0.03 -14.94
N GLU A 130 19.09 0.24 -14.80
CA GLU A 130 20.05 -0.85 -14.68
C GLU A 130 19.69 -1.76 -13.50
N GLY A 131 19.76 -3.06 -13.71
CA GLY A 131 19.46 -4.07 -12.68
C GLY A 131 17.98 -4.39 -12.51
N ALA A 132 17.05 -3.70 -13.19
CA ALA A 132 15.62 -3.99 -13.14
C ALA A 132 15.27 -5.40 -13.63
N ARG A 133 14.12 -5.91 -13.18
CA ARG A 133 13.54 -7.20 -13.61
C ARG A 133 12.07 -7.05 -13.97
N GLU A 134 11.63 -7.82 -14.96
CA GLU A 134 10.22 -7.86 -15.39
C GLU A 134 9.34 -8.75 -14.50
N GLY A 135 9.94 -9.47 -13.54
CA GLY A 135 9.22 -10.33 -12.61
C GLY A 135 10.10 -10.95 -11.53
N HIS A 136 9.48 -11.82 -10.73
CA HIS A 136 10.06 -12.69 -9.71
C HIS A 136 10.68 -12.03 -8.46
N ARG A 137 10.90 -10.71 -8.47
CA ARG A 137 11.28 -9.97 -7.24
C ARG A 137 10.10 -9.69 -6.32
N SER A 138 8.90 -9.78 -6.85
CA SER A 138 7.68 -9.57 -6.10
C SER A 138 6.99 -10.89 -5.84
N LEU A 139 6.41 -11.04 -4.65
CA LEU A 139 5.69 -12.22 -4.24
C LEU A 139 4.32 -11.82 -3.69
N GLU A 140 3.32 -12.69 -3.81
CA GLU A 140 2.02 -12.51 -3.17
C GLU A 140 1.73 -13.60 -2.13
N PRO A 141 0.95 -13.32 -1.08
CA PRO A 141 0.63 -14.33 -0.08
C PRO A 141 -0.22 -15.44 -0.70
N ALA A 142 0.16 -16.69 -0.46
CA ALA A 142 -0.64 -17.82 -0.89
C ALA A 142 -2.05 -17.74 -0.23
N PRO A 143 -3.15 -17.98 -0.96
CA PRO A 143 -4.49 -17.93 -0.38
C PRO A 143 -4.65 -18.85 0.84
N ILE A 144 -5.50 -18.46 1.79
CA ILE A 144 -5.82 -19.22 3.01
C ILE A 144 -7.33 -19.24 3.24
N MET A 145 -7.87 -20.27 3.86
CA MET A 145 -9.28 -20.29 4.25
C MET A 145 -9.45 -19.63 5.62
N ALA A 146 -10.32 -18.64 5.73
CA ALA A 146 -10.65 -17.96 6.99
C ALA A 146 -11.11 -18.94 8.09
N SER A 147 -11.67 -20.10 7.72
CA SER A 147 -12.02 -21.17 8.67
C SER A 147 -10.83 -21.75 9.43
N GLU A 148 -9.60 -21.61 8.92
CA GLU A 148 -8.37 -22.05 9.59
C GLU A 148 -8.09 -21.22 10.86
N LEU A 149 -8.65 -20.01 10.96
CA LEU A 149 -8.55 -19.15 12.14
C LEU A 149 -9.55 -19.51 13.26
N GLY A 150 -10.38 -20.54 13.08
CA GLY A 150 -11.41 -20.90 14.06
C GLY A 150 -12.53 -19.86 14.11
N GLU A 151 -12.78 -19.24 15.27
CA GLU A 151 -13.70 -18.09 15.39
C GLU A 151 -12.99 -16.73 15.27
N ASN A 152 -11.65 -16.72 15.30
CA ASN A 152 -10.84 -15.49 15.24
C ASN A 152 -10.86 -14.81 13.87
N TRP A 153 -11.42 -15.44 12.82
CA TRP A 153 -11.64 -14.76 11.54
C TRP A 153 -12.50 -13.51 11.70
N LYS A 154 -13.35 -13.44 12.74
CA LYS A 154 -14.19 -12.26 13.03
C LYS A 154 -13.36 -11.02 13.35
N ASN A 155 -12.16 -11.21 13.87
CA ASN A 155 -11.22 -10.14 14.18
C ASN A 155 -10.35 -9.74 12.98
N MET A 156 -10.55 -10.32 11.78
CA MET A 156 -9.77 -9.95 10.61
C MET A 156 -10.24 -8.61 10.04
N THR A 157 -9.27 -7.73 9.77
CA THR A 157 -9.43 -6.73 8.72
C THR A 157 -9.40 -7.44 7.37
N TRP A 158 -10.38 -7.14 6.52
CA TRP A 158 -10.46 -7.73 5.19
C TRP A 158 -9.63 -6.93 4.17
N THR A 159 -9.17 -7.61 3.11
CA THR A 159 -8.58 -6.94 1.94
C THR A 159 -9.54 -5.86 1.43
N HIS A 160 -9.02 -4.72 0.98
CA HIS A 160 -9.85 -3.62 0.51
C HIS A 160 -10.92 -4.11 -0.49
N PHE A 161 -12.15 -3.59 -0.38
CA PHE A 161 -13.28 -4.04 -1.19
C PHE A 161 -13.07 -3.92 -2.70
N MET A 162 -12.19 -3.01 -3.14
CA MET A 162 -11.77 -2.90 -4.55
C MET A 162 -11.09 -4.19 -5.07
N MET A 163 -10.43 -4.94 -4.20
CA MET A 163 -9.75 -6.21 -4.49
C MET A 163 -10.62 -7.42 -4.11
N ARG A 164 -11.95 -7.23 -4.09
CA ARG A 164 -12.94 -8.29 -3.89
C ARG A 164 -13.99 -8.20 -4.99
N MET A 165 -14.16 -9.27 -5.74
CA MET A 165 -15.18 -9.35 -6.77
C MET A 165 -16.57 -9.28 -6.12
N PHE A 166 -17.40 -8.35 -6.60
CA PHE A 166 -18.71 -8.02 -6.02
C PHE A 166 -18.67 -7.69 -4.52
N ASP A 167 -17.56 -7.14 -4.04
CA ASP A 167 -17.30 -6.87 -2.62
C ASP A 167 -17.32 -8.13 -1.72
N ARG A 168 -17.24 -9.33 -2.33
CA ARG A 168 -17.46 -10.59 -1.60
C ARG A 168 -16.36 -11.61 -1.81
N ILE A 169 -15.90 -11.78 -3.05
CA ILE A 169 -15.04 -12.90 -3.42
C ILE A 169 -13.61 -12.41 -3.57
N HIS A 170 -12.71 -12.92 -2.74
CA HIS A 170 -11.29 -12.64 -2.85
C HIS A 170 -10.67 -13.34 -4.06
N PHE A 171 -9.80 -12.62 -4.76
CA PHE A 171 -8.91 -13.11 -5.82
C PHE A 171 -7.48 -12.64 -5.52
N THR A 172 -6.48 -13.35 -6.02
CA THR A 172 -5.08 -12.93 -5.93
C THR A 172 -4.75 -11.82 -6.94
N GLN A 173 -3.57 -11.21 -6.87
CA GLN A 173 -3.15 -10.19 -7.85
C GLN A 173 -3.02 -10.81 -9.24
N VAL A 174 -2.49 -12.03 -9.34
CA VAL A 174 -2.42 -12.78 -10.61
C VAL A 174 -3.82 -13.05 -11.17
N GLU A 175 -4.75 -13.51 -10.32
CA GLU A 175 -6.14 -13.73 -10.70
C GLU A 175 -6.83 -12.41 -11.13
N ALA A 176 -6.53 -11.29 -10.46
CA ALA A 176 -7.04 -9.96 -10.80
C ALA A 176 -6.59 -9.53 -12.19
N HIS A 177 -5.28 -9.60 -12.46
CA HIS A 177 -4.69 -9.23 -13.75
C HIS A 177 -5.31 -10.06 -14.89
N LEU A 178 -5.41 -11.38 -14.70
CA LEU A 178 -6.02 -12.30 -15.65
C LEU A 178 -7.48 -11.95 -15.97
N LEU A 179 -8.27 -11.59 -14.95
CA LEU A 179 -9.67 -11.20 -15.11
C LEU A 179 -9.83 -9.83 -15.78
N MET A 180 -9.00 -8.87 -15.42
CA MET A 180 -9.09 -7.48 -15.88
C MET A 180 -8.68 -7.33 -17.35
N VAL A 181 -7.55 -7.93 -17.74
CA VAL A 181 -7.05 -7.89 -19.14
C VAL A 181 -7.72 -8.98 -20.00
N GLN A 182 -8.60 -9.80 -19.42
CA GLN A 182 -9.31 -10.88 -20.11
C GLN A 182 -8.38 -11.86 -20.84
N LEU A 183 -7.25 -12.20 -20.21
CA LEU A 183 -6.26 -13.14 -20.75
C LEU A 183 -6.87 -14.56 -20.91
N PRO A 184 -6.30 -15.41 -21.78
CA PRO A 184 -6.81 -16.77 -21.99
C PRO A 184 -7.05 -17.54 -20.68
N GLY A 185 -8.29 -17.99 -20.48
CA GLY A 185 -8.70 -18.70 -19.26
C GLY A 185 -9.56 -17.88 -18.28
N TRP A 186 -9.74 -16.58 -18.49
CA TRP A 186 -10.48 -15.71 -17.55
C TRP A 186 -11.91 -16.15 -17.27
N LYS A 187 -12.64 -16.62 -18.29
CA LYS A 187 -14.02 -17.13 -18.11
C LYS A 187 -14.06 -18.36 -17.21
N ARG A 188 -13.05 -19.24 -17.33
CA ARG A 188 -12.92 -20.45 -16.51
C ARG A 188 -12.58 -20.08 -15.07
N LEU A 189 -11.67 -19.12 -14.87
CA LEU A 189 -11.33 -18.58 -13.56
C LEU A 189 -12.56 -17.96 -12.88
N LEU A 190 -13.26 -17.07 -13.58
CA LEU A 190 -14.49 -16.43 -13.11
C LEU A 190 -15.54 -17.47 -12.69
N ALA A 191 -15.82 -18.45 -13.56
CA ALA A 191 -16.79 -19.50 -13.27
C ALA A 191 -16.40 -20.32 -12.02
N ARG A 192 -15.10 -20.64 -11.86
CA ARG A 192 -14.58 -21.34 -10.68
C ARG A 192 -14.79 -20.53 -9.40
N LEU A 193 -14.35 -19.27 -9.37
CA LEU A 193 -14.48 -18.41 -8.19
C LEU A 193 -15.95 -18.22 -7.78
N MET A 194 -16.83 -18.02 -8.76
CA MET A 194 -18.28 -17.93 -8.54
C MET A 194 -18.87 -19.23 -8.01
N TRP A 195 -18.50 -20.37 -8.60
CA TRP A 195 -18.97 -21.68 -8.17
C TRP A 195 -18.53 -22.00 -6.73
N ASP A 196 -17.27 -21.76 -6.41
CA ASP A 196 -16.71 -21.97 -5.06
C ASP A 196 -17.42 -21.11 -4.02
N TYR A 197 -17.72 -19.86 -4.34
CA TYR A 197 -18.52 -19.00 -3.47
C TYR A 197 -19.97 -19.49 -3.33
N ILE A 198 -20.65 -19.79 -4.43
CA ILE A 198 -22.08 -20.15 -4.43
C ILE A 198 -22.31 -21.44 -3.64
N ARG A 199 -21.48 -22.47 -3.85
CA ARG A 199 -21.63 -23.78 -3.19
C ARG A 199 -21.27 -23.75 -1.70
N ASP A 200 -20.55 -22.73 -1.25
CA ASP A 200 -20.17 -22.54 0.15
C ASP A 200 -21.30 -21.92 0.99
N ILE A 201 -22.46 -22.56 0.95
CA ILE A 201 -23.69 -22.12 1.63
C ILE A 201 -23.48 -22.02 3.15
N PRO A 202 -22.84 -23.00 3.84
CA PRO A 202 -22.65 -22.90 5.30
C PRO A 202 -21.82 -21.69 5.72
N TRP A 203 -20.76 -21.35 4.98
CA TRP A 203 -19.96 -20.16 5.29
C TRP A 203 -20.72 -18.86 5.05
N ARG A 204 -21.55 -18.82 3.99
CA ARG A 204 -22.35 -17.64 3.65
C ARG A 204 -23.40 -17.28 4.69
N PHE A 205 -23.79 -18.20 5.58
CA PHE A 205 -24.59 -17.90 6.76
C PHE A 205 -23.80 -17.19 7.88
N LYS A 206 -22.47 -17.31 7.89
CA LYS A 206 -21.60 -16.62 8.86
C LYS A 206 -21.25 -15.20 8.41
N THR A 207 -20.96 -15.01 7.13
CA THR A 207 -20.60 -13.71 6.53
C THR A 207 -20.84 -13.73 5.02
N PRO A 208 -21.17 -12.59 4.37
CA PRO A 208 -21.26 -12.52 2.92
C PRO A 208 -19.91 -12.63 2.21
N ILE A 209 -18.80 -12.45 2.92
CA ILE A 209 -17.43 -12.51 2.37
C ILE A 209 -17.01 -13.97 2.17
N SER A 210 -16.33 -14.25 1.05
CA SER A 210 -15.83 -15.59 0.73
C SER A 210 -14.93 -16.15 1.83
N ARG A 211 -15.04 -17.46 2.07
CA ARG A 211 -14.16 -18.15 3.03
C ARG A 211 -12.69 -18.05 2.64
N ARG A 212 -12.40 -18.12 1.35
CA ARG A 212 -11.06 -17.89 0.81
C ARG A 212 -10.66 -16.43 1.03
N LEU A 213 -9.49 -16.23 1.60
CA LEU A 213 -8.79 -14.96 1.72
C LEU A 213 -7.64 -14.91 0.71
N ALA A 214 -7.35 -13.73 0.18
CA ALA A 214 -6.25 -13.46 -0.75
C ALA A 214 -5.73 -12.03 -0.52
N CYS A 215 -4.60 -11.68 -1.13
CA CYS A 215 -3.95 -10.38 -0.97
C CYS A 215 -3.58 -10.10 0.50
N GLY A 216 -3.68 -8.84 0.96
CA GLY A 216 -3.27 -8.42 2.30
C GLY A 216 -3.90 -9.25 3.42
N SER A 217 -5.20 -9.54 3.33
CA SER A 217 -5.88 -10.36 4.36
C SER A 217 -5.33 -11.78 4.46
N ALA A 218 -4.84 -12.38 3.36
CA ALA A 218 -4.20 -13.70 3.42
C ALA A 218 -2.83 -13.63 4.10
N GLY A 219 -2.02 -12.61 3.79
CA GLY A 219 -0.73 -12.40 4.46
C GLY A 219 -0.88 -12.21 5.97
N VAL A 220 -1.79 -11.32 6.37
CA VAL A 220 -2.13 -11.10 7.79
C VAL A 220 -2.72 -12.35 8.43
N ALA A 221 -3.65 -13.05 7.77
CA ALA A 221 -4.26 -14.26 8.33
C ALA A 221 -3.24 -15.36 8.59
N ARG A 222 -2.23 -15.53 7.73
CA ARG A 222 -1.15 -16.51 7.94
C ARG A 222 -0.28 -16.16 9.13
N LEU A 223 0.13 -14.91 9.26
CA LEU A 223 0.87 -14.42 10.43
C LEU A 223 0.04 -14.55 11.71
N TYR A 224 -1.24 -14.18 11.65
CA TYR A 224 -2.15 -14.27 12.78
C TYR A 224 -2.44 -15.73 13.17
N LEU A 225 -2.58 -16.65 12.23
CA LEU A 225 -2.68 -18.08 12.50
C LEU A 225 -1.45 -18.57 13.28
N SER A 226 -0.26 -18.11 12.90
CA SER A 226 0.98 -18.43 13.60
C SER A 226 1.06 -17.85 15.01
N VAL A 227 0.52 -16.66 15.25
CA VAL A 227 0.33 -16.08 16.59
C VAL A 227 -0.62 -16.94 17.42
N LEU A 228 -1.78 -17.33 16.86
CA LEU A 228 -2.79 -18.12 17.55
C LEU A 228 -2.28 -19.52 17.94
N LYS A 229 -1.57 -20.21 17.04
CA LYS A 229 -0.98 -21.53 17.32
C LYS A 229 0.08 -21.52 18.42
N ARG A 230 0.68 -20.36 18.68
CA ARG A 230 1.71 -20.16 19.72
C ARG A 230 1.14 -19.59 21.00
N GLU A 231 -0.17 -19.35 21.04
CA GLU A 231 -0.88 -18.75 22.17
C GLU A 231 -0.27 -17.41 22.62
N ILE A 232 0.31 -16.65 21.68
CA ILE A 232 0.89 -15.33 21.98
C ILE A 232 -0.27 -14.38 22.32
N PRO A 233 -0.28 -13.76 23.52
CA PRO A 233 -1.30 -12.79 23.91
C PRO A 233 -1.40 -11.62 22.92
N LEU A 234 -2.62 -11.35 22.46
CA LEU A 234 -2.97 -10.21 21.62
C LEU A 234 -4.20 -9.51 22.19
N GLU A 235 -4.08 -8.21 22.45
CA GLU A 235 -5.15 -7.39 23.02
C GLU A 235 -5.64 -6.34 22.03
N PHE A 236 -6.93 -6.42 21.69
CA PHE A 236 -7.62 -5.45 20.84
C PHE A 236 -8.19 -4.29 21.68
N ASN A 237 -8.47 -3.17 21.03
CA ASN A 237 -8.94 -1.93 21.68
C ASN A 237 -7.97 -1.44 22.77
N THR A 238 -6.67 -1.62 22.53
CA THR A 238 -5.58 -1.25 23.44
C THR A 238 -4.60 -0.35 22.72
N GLN A 239 -4.62 0.94 23.04
CA GLN A 239 -3.77 1.96 22.44
C GLN A 239 -2.48 2.14 23.26
N MET A 240 -1.33 2.32 22.59
CA MET A 240 -0.12 2.82 23.26
C MET A 240 -0.21 4.34 23.40
N VAL A 241 0.11 4.86 24.58
CA VAL A 241 -0.06 6.29 24.92
C VAL A 241 1.28 7.00 25.08
N GLU A 242 2.20 6.41 25.85
CA GLU A 242 3.52 6.99 26.14
C GLU A 242 4.56 5.89 26.29
N LEU A 243 5.81 6.21 25.98
CA LEU A 243 6.96 5.37 26.29
C LEU A 243 7.48 5.71 27.68
N ILE A 244 7.88 4.70 28.45
CA ILE A 244 8.46 4.87 29.78
C ILE A 244 9.97 4.63 29.67
N ALA A 245 10.77 5.67 29.92
CA ALA A 245 12.23 5.62 29.78
C ALA A 245 12.97 6.12 31.04
N GLU A 246 14.17 5.59 31.27
CA GLU A 246 15.15 6.09 32.24
C GLU A 246 16.47 6.37 31.50
N GLY A 247 16.75 7.65 31.24
CA GLY A 247 17.85 8.04 30.35
C GLY A 247 17.60 7.52 28.93
N ASP A 248 18.59 6.82 28.38
CA ASP A 248 18.52 6.23 27.04
C ASP A 248 17.85 4.84 27.01
N SER A 249 17.42 4.31 28.16
CA SER A 249 16.81 2.99 28.28
C SER A 249 15.29 3.08 28.31
N VAL A 250 14.62 2.51 27.31
CA VAL A 250 13.16 2.36 27.30
C VAL A 250 12.78 1.09 28.04
N LEU A 251 12.03 1.25 29.14
CA LEU A 251 11.68 0.19 30.08
C LEU A 251 10.29 -0.41 29.82
N GLY A 252 9.47 0.24 29.00
CA GLY A 252 8.09 -0.16 28.76
C GLY A 252 7.25 0.96 28.15
N ALA A 253 5.93 0.83 28.28
CA ALA A 253 4.98 1.82 27.78
C ALA A 253 3.75 1.89 28.70
N VAL A 254 3.05 3.01 28.64
CA VAL A 254 1.65 3.07 29.10
C VAL A 254 0.74 2.71 27.95
N ILE A 255 -0.17 1.80 28.23
CA ILE A 255 -1.25 1.41 27.34
C ILE A 255 -2.58 1.86 27.93
N GLU A 256 -3.56 2.12 27.08
CA GLU A 256 -4.92 2.43 27.48
C GLU A 256 -5.89 1.43 26.84
N CYS A 257 -6.64 0.71 27.68
CA CYS A 257 -7.66 -0.24 27.27
C CYS A 257 -8.96 0.09 28.00
N ASN A 258 -10.07 0.27 27.27
CA ASN A 258 -11.37 0.63 27.83
C ASN A 258 -11.32 1.87 28.77
N GLY A 259 -10.48 2.86 28.43
CA GLY A 259 -10.29 4.08 29.22
C GLY A 259 -9.48 3.89 30.52
N GLN A 260 -8.90 2.71 30.74
CA GLN A 260 -8.00 2.45 31.86
C GLN A 260 -6.55 2.42 31.38
N ARG A 261 -5.71 3.24 32.01
CA ARG A 261 -4.28 3.28 31.75
C ARG A 261 -3.54 2.23 32.59
N GLN A 262 -2.61 1.52 31.97
CA GLN A 262 -1.77 0.51 32.60
C GLN A 262 -0.31 0.70 32.18
N ARG A 263 0.61 0.61 33.14
CA ARG A 263 2.06 0.58 32.90
C ARG A 263 2.50 -0.85 32.63
N VAL A 264 2.97 -1.09 31.41
CA VAL A 264 3.52 -2.38 31.00
C VAL A 264 5.02 -2.26 30.91
N ARG A 265 5.73 -3.00 31.76
CA ARG A 265 7.18 -3.16 31.65
C ARG A 265 7.52 -4.13 30.52
N ALA A 266 8.51 -3.79 29.71
CA ALA A 266 9.05 -4.66 28.67
C ALA A 266 10.54 -4.93 28.96
N ALA A 267 10.85 -6.11 29.49
CA ALA A 267 12.19 -6.42 30.03
C ALA A 267 13.30 -6.44 28.97
N LYS A 268 12.97 -6.75 27.71
CA LYS A 268 13.92 -6.80 26.59
C LYS A 268 13.68 -5.71 25.55
N GLY A 269 12.43 -5.27 25.36
CA GLY A 269 12.18 -4.09 24.54
C GLY A 269 10.74 -3.90 24.07
N VAL A 270 10.50 -2.69 23.55
CA VAL A 270 9.26 -2.26 22.91
C VAL A 270 9.50 -2.15 21.40
N ILE A 271 8.67 -2.83 20.61
CA ILE A 271 8.72 -2.79 19.14
C ILE A 271 7.52 -2.00 18.63
N LEU A 272 7.78 -0.85 18.02
CA LEU A 272 6.79 0.03 17.42
C LEU A 272 6.50 -0.38 15.97
N ALA A 273 5.31 -0.92 15.72
CA ALA A 273 4.84 -1.37 14.41
C ALA A 273 3.45 -0.81 14.09
N SER A 274 3.18 0.43 14.53
CA SER A 274 1.84 1.02 14.62
C SER A 274 1.39 1.81 13.38
N GLY A 275 2.02 1.59 12.23
CA GLY A 275 1.76 2.40 11.03
C GLY A 275 2.34 3.81 11.12
N GLY A 276 1.91 4.67 10.19
CA GLY A 276 2.37 6.05 10.07
C GLY A 276 1.41 7.06 10.69
N PHE A 277 1.38 8.27 10.12
CA PHE A 277 0.52 9.39 10.54
C PHE A 277 -0.46 9.84 9.45
N GLU A 278 -0.71 9.02 8.44
CA GLU A 278 -1.54 9.34 7.28
C GLU A 278 -2.97 9.77 7.62
N LYS A 279 -3.46 9.48 8.83
CA LYS A 279 -4.81 9.86 9.31
C LYS A 279 -4.79 10.97 10.36
N ASN A 280 -3.67 11.65 10.56
CA ASN A 280 -3.55 12.82 11.42
C ASN A 280 -3.32 14.09 10.59
N GLN A 281 -4.36 14.91 10.41
CA GLN A 281 -4.29 16.09 9.54
C GLN A 281 -3.24 17.10 10.01
N THR A 282 -3.09 17.30 11.32
CA THR A 282 -2.09 18.23 11.87
C THR A 282 -0.66 17.79 11.52
N LEU A 283 -0.34 16.51 11.67
CA LEU A 283 0.97 15.99 11.28
C LEU A 283 1.19 16.03 9.76
N ARG A 284 0.14 15.78 8.97
CA ARG A 284 0.19 15.92 7.51
C ARG A 284 0.52 17.35 7.10
N GLU A 285 -0.16 18.35 7.65
CA GLU A 285 0.09 19.77 7.36
C GLU A 285 1.47 20.22 7.83
N GLN A 286 1.97 19.65 8.92
CA GLN A 286 3.29 19.96 9.46
C GLN A 286 4.42 19.41 8.57
N TYR A 287 4.27 18.20 8.03
CA TYR A 287 5.38 17.51 7.38
C TYR A 287 5.21 17.29 5.88
N LEU A 288 4.02 16.95 5.40
CA LEU A 288 3.78 16.56 4.01
C LEU A 288 3.60 17.78 3.08
N PRO A 289 3.90 17.63 1.78
CA PRO A 289 3.59 18.67 0.80
C PRO A 289 2.09 18.99 0.78
N SER A 290 1.78 20.25 0.51
CA SER A 290 0.41 20.71 0.26
C SER A 290 0.05 20.56 -1.22
N PRO A 291 -1.23 20.30 -1.55
CA PRO A 291 -2.35 20.11 -0.63
C PRO A 291 -2.39 18.68 -0.05
N THR A 292 -2.98 18.52 1.14
CA THR A 292 -3.06 17.22 1.81
C THR A 292 -4.35 17.08 2.63
N ASN A 293 -4.95 15.89 2.64
CA ASN A 293 -6.17 15.62 3.41
C ASN A 293 -6.24 14.15 3.86
N THR A 294 -6.54 13.91 5.14
CA THR A 294 -6.75 12.57 5.69
C THR A 294 -7.85 11.76 4.98
N THR A 295 -8.85 12.43 4.38
CA THR A 295 -9.92 11.76 3.62
C THR A 295 -9.43 11.16 2.31
N TRP A 296 -8.31 11.63 1.76
CA TRP A 296 -7.73 11.12 0.51
C TRP A 296 -6.83 9.90 0.73
N SER A 297 -6.40 9.66 1.98
CA SER A 297 -5.61 8.48 2.30
C SER A 297 -6.47 7.20 2.31
N ALA A 298 -6.01 6.16 1.62
CA ALA A 298 -6.51 4.80 1.71
C ALA A 298 -5.88 4.00 2.87
N GLY A 299 -5.02 4.62 3.68
CA GLY A 299 -4.44 4.03 4.88
C GLY A 299 -5.48 3.77 5.98
N ASN A 300 -5.10 2.95 6.97
CA ASN A 300 -5.99 2.58 8.06
C ASN A 300 -6.35 3.80 8.94
N PRO A 301 -7.63 4.02 9.27
CA PRO A 301 -8.09 5.16 10.07
C PRO A 301 -7.44 5.30 11.46
N GLY A 302 -6.88 4.23 12.03
CA GLY A 302 -6.21 4.24 13.33
C GLY A 302 -4.76 4.74 13.29
N ASN A 303 -4.18 4.94 12.11
CA ASN A 303 -2.78 5.36 11.94
C ASN A 303 -2.64 6.90 12.09
N GLU A 304 -2.64 7.34 13.34
CA GLU A 304 -2.63 8.76 13.72
C GLU A 304 -1.25 9.27 14.17
N GLY A 305 -0.21 8.43 14.06
CA GLY A 305 1.16 8.78 14.45
C GLY A 305 1.46 8.67 15.94
N ASP A 306 0.67 7.94 16.72
CA ASP A 306 0.81 7.83 18.19
C ASP A 306 2.23 7.45 18.62
N ALA A 307 2.81 6.39 18.03
CA ALA A 307 4.15 5.94 18.36
C ALA A 307 5.27 6.86 17.85
N LEU A 308 5.03 7.55 16.72
CA LEU A 308 5.94 8.58 16.23
C LEU A 308 6.01 9.74 17.24
N LEU A 309 4.86 10.21 17.73
CA LEU A 309 4.79 11.28 18.72
C LEU A 309 5.51 10.89 20.02
N ALA A 310 5.27 9.67 20.51
CA ALA A 310 5.96 9.15 21.69
C ALA A 310 7.48 9.07 21.49
N GLY A 311 7.95 8.68 20.29
CA GLY A 311 9.38 8.69 19.96
C GLY A 311 9.95 10.11 19.89
N LEU A 312 9.23 11.06 19.30
CA LEU A 312 9.63 12.47 19.23
C LEU A 312 9.75 13.10 20.62
N GLU A 313 8.85 12.77 21.53
CA GLU A 313 8.89 13.23 22.93
C GLU A 313 10.17 12.77 23.65
N LEU A 314 10.68 11.58 23.33
CA LEU A 314 11.96 11.09 23.85
C LEU A 314 13.19 11.71 23.17
N GLY A 315 13.02 12.48 22.10
CA GLY A 315 14.13 13.02 21.30
C GLY A 315 14.67 12.05 20.24
N ALA A 316 13.82 11.15 19.74
CA ALA A 316 14.17 10.29 18.62
C ALA A 316 14.44 11.08 17.34
N LYS A 317 15.42 10.61 16.57
CA LYS A 317 15.69 11.12 15.23
C LYS A 317 14.63 10.59 14.28
N THR A 318 14.24 11.40 13.30
CA THR A 318 13.32 11.01 12.21
C THR A 318 13.98 11.22 10.84
N ARG A 319 13.49 10.52 9.82
CA ARG A 319 13.88 10.76 8.41
C ARG A 319 12.67 10.64 7.50
N LEU A 320 12.77 11.26 6.32
CA LEU A 320 11.78 11.19 5.24
C LEU A 320 10.37 11.64 5.63
N MET A 321 10.25 12.49 6.66
CA MET A 321 8.97 12.95 7.22
C MET A 321 8.07 13.64 6.19
N ASN A 322 8.66 14.21 5.14
CA ASN A 322 8.00 14.99 4.11
C ASN A 322 7.47 14.15 2.92
N ASP A 323 7.39 12.83 3.07
CA ASP A 323 6.99 11.94 1.99
C ASP A 323 6.00 10.87 2.45
N ALA A 324 5.25 10.31 1.50
CA ALA A 324 4.28 9.25 1.74
C ALA A 324 4.33 8.21 0.62
N TRP A 325 3.69 7.06 0.85
CA TRP A 325 3.40 6.10 -0.20
C TRP A 325 2.29 6.65 -1.09
N TRP A 326 2.63 7.65 -1.89
CA TRP A 326 1.70 8.42 -2.69
C TRP A 326 1.04 7.58 -3.76
N THR A 327 -0.22 7.89 -4.02
CA THR A 327 -0.97 7.29 -5.12
C THR A 327 -2.14 8.18 -5.51
N THR A 328 -2.67 8.00 -6.71
CA THR A 328 -3.91 8.68 -7.06
C THR A 328 -5.07 7.96 -6.37
N THR A 329 -6.00 8.70 -5.77
CA THR A 329 -7.18 8.08 -5.13
C THR A 329 -8.50 8.60 -5.66
N LEU A 330 -9.51 7.74 -5.58
CA LEU A 330 -10.90 8.03 -5.88
C LEU A 330 -11.68 8.03 -4.57
N CYS A 331 -12.09 9.21 -4.12
CA CYS A 331 -12.94 9.38 -2.95
C CYS A 331 -14.41 9.23 -3.36
N VAL A 332 -14.85 7.98 -3.56
CA VAL A 332 -16.21 7.67 -4.02
C VAL A 332 -17.22 8.07 -2.94
N PRO A 333 -18.26 8.84 -3.26
CA PRO A 333 -19.29 9.20 -2.29
C PRO A 333 -19.90 7.96 -1.61
N ASP A 334 -20.04 8.02 -0.29
CA ASP A 334 -20.58 6.97 0.61
C ASP A 334 -19.75 5.68 0.73
N GLU A 335 -18.59 5.58 0.06
CA GLU A 335 -17.68 4.47 0.32
C GLU A 335 -16.86 4.72 1.59
N PRO A 336 -16.57 3.68 2.39
CA PRO A 336 -15.91 3.84 3.69
C PRO A 336 -14.41 4.15 3.60
N ALA A 337 -13.81 4.00 2.41
CA ALA A 337 -12.40 4.26 2.17
C ALA A 337 -12.15 4.63 0.70
N PRO A 338 -11.16 5.47 0.39
CA PRO A 338 -10.77 5.76 -0.99
C PRO A 338 -10.29 4.54 -1.76
N ARG A 339 -10.55 4.53 -3.08
CA ARG A 339 -9.97 3.53 -3.98
C ARG A 339 -8.65 4.02 -4.57
N LEU A 340 -7.71 3.12 -4.81
CA LEU A 340 -6.48 3.45 -5.51
C LEU A 340 -6.77 3.48 -7.02
N ALA A 341 -6.34 4.55 -7.68
CA ALA A 341 -6.41 4.70 -9.13
C ALA A 341 -5.02 4.46 -9.73
N ILE A 342 -4.81 3.23 -10.19
CA ILE A 342 -3.52 2.76 -10.69
C ILE A 342 -3.65 2.39 -12.16
N MET A 343 -4.51 1.43 -12.46
CA MET A 343 -4.58 0.76 -13.76
C MET A 343 -5.32 1.60 -14.79
N GLU A 344 -6.41 2.24 -14.36
CA GLU A 344 -7.31 3.02 -15.23
C GLU A 344 -6.59 4.17 -15.93
N LYS A 345 -5.54 4.71 -15.31
CA LYS A 345 -4.70 5.77 -15.87
C LYS A 345 -3.83 5.26 -17.03
N SER A 346 -3.55 3.97 -17.08
CA SER A 346 -2.78 3.34 -18.17
C SER A 346 -3.64 2.92 -19.36
N PHE A 347 -4.96 2.82 -19.20
CA PHE A 347 -5.85 2.44 -20.29
C PHE A 347 -5.86 3.52 -21.40
N PRO A 348 -5.82 3.11 -22.69
CA PRO A 348 -5.79 4.03 -23.81
C PRO A 348 -7.13 4.76 -23.99
N GLY A 349 -7.11 5.95 -24.57
CA GLY A 349 -8.32 6.76 -24.79
C GLY A 349 -8.71 7.60 -23.58
N SER A 350 -7.72 8.00 -22.78
CA SER A 350 -7.91 8.85 -21.61
C SER A 350 -6.70 9.73 -21.33
N CYS A 351 -6.85 10.77 -20.51
CA CYS A 351 -5.75 11.58 -19.95
C CYS A 351 -6.12 12.13 -18.57
N VAL A 352 -5.14 12.62 -17.81
CA VAL A 352 -5.37 13.32 -16.54
C VAL A 352 -5.02 14.79 -16.69
N VAL A 353 -5.94 15.66 -16.31
CA VAL A 353 -5.77 17.12 -16.40
C VAL A 353 -5.94 17.79 -15.05
N ASN A 354 -5.26 18.91 -14.87
CA ASN A 354 -5.45 19.83 -13.75
C ASN A 354 -6.58 20.84 -14.02
N ARG A 355 -6.69 21.86 -13.16
CA ARG A 355 -7.71 22.92 -13.26
C ARG A 355 -7.56 23.77 -14.54
N ASP A 356 -6.36 23.89 -15.07
CA ASP A 356 -6.06 24.60 -16.31
C ASP A 356 -6.29 23.75 -17.56
N GLY A 357 -6.89 22.55 -17.42
CA GLY A 357 -7.11 21.64 -18.53
C GLY A 357 -5.82 21.02 -19.08
N LYS A 358 -4.70 21.10 -18.35
CA LYS A 358 -3.38 20.63 -18.78
C LYS A 358 -2.96 19.35 -18.09
N ARG A 359 -2.29 18.48 -18.84
CA ARG A 359 -1.51 17.36 -18.27
C ARG A 359 -0.27 17.92 -17.56
N PHE A 360 0.18 17.23 -16.52
CA PHE A 360 1.35 17.62 -15.73
C PHE A 360 2.37 16.48 -15.53
N ALA A 361 2.02 15.25 -15.93
CA ALA A 361 2.86 14.07 -15.77
C ALA A 361 2.39 12.94 -16.71
N ASN A 362 3.25 11.93 -16.90
CA ASN A 362 2.86 10.68 -17.57
C ASN A 362 1.89 9.89 -16.68
N GLU A 363 0.63 9.73 -17.10
CA GLU A 363 -0.40 9.06 -16.32
C GLU A 363 -0.18 7.55 -16.16
N SER A 364 0.57 6.92 -17.07
CA SER A 364 0.86 5.48 -17.05
C SER A 364 2.09 5.12 -16.19
N GLN A 365 2.86 6.11 -15.72
CA GLN A 365 4.06 5.85 -14.92
C GLN A 365 3.73 5.31 -13.52
N ASN A 366 4.77 4.93 -12.77
CA ASN A 366 4.70 4.59 -11.34
C ASN A 366 3.82 5.60 -10.58
N TYR A 367 2.81 5.11 -9.86
CA TYR A 367 1.82 5.95 -9.18
C TYR A 367 2.41 6.89 -8.13
N MET A 368 3.53 6.54 -7.52
CA MET A 368 4.26 7.41 -6.60
C MET A 368 4.99 8.52 -7.36
N ALA A 369 5.66 8.18 -8.47
CA ALA A 369 6.34 9.16 -9.32
C ALA A 369 5.34 10.18 -9.91
N PHE A 370 4.16 9.72 -10.34
CA PHE A 370 3.08 10.58 -10.82
C PHE A 370 2.66 11.63 -9.78
N GLN A 371 2.57 11.24 -8.50
CA GLN A 371 2.22 12.16 -7.41
C GLN A 371 3.39 13.07 -7.02
N LYS A 372 4.64 12.58 -7.10
CA LYS A 372 5.83 13.44 -6.94
C LYS A 372 5.87 14.53 -8.02
N ASP A 373 5.56 14.21 -9.27
CA ASP A 373 5.43 15.19 -10.35
C ASP A 373 4.26 16.16 -10.11
N LEU A 374 3.14 15.66 -9.60
CA LEU A 374 1.99 16.48 -9.18
C LEU A 374 2.46 17.56 -8.20
N PHE A 375 3.09 17.19 -7.08
CA PHE A 375 3.54 18.14 -6.05
C PHE A 375 4.65 19.05 -6.55
N LYS A 376 5.57 18.54 -7.37
CA LYS A 376 6.67 19.32 -7.95
C LYS A 376 6.19 20.47 -8.85
N THR A 377 5.07 20.26 -9.56
CA THR A 377 4.53 21.22 -10.53
C THR A 377 3.29 21.96 -10.01
N HIS A 378 2.81 21.62 -8.81
CA HIS A 378 1.65 22.25 -8.18
C HIS A 378 1.99 23.66 -7.69
N THR A 379 1.10 24.61 -7.96
CA THR A 379 1.13 25.98 -7.38
C THR A 379 -0.30 26.42 -7.08
N ASP A 380 -0.48 27.45 -6.24
CA ASP A 380 -1.81 28.01 -5.97
C ASP A 380 -2.44 28.62 -7.24
N GLU A 381 -1.61 29.17 -8.14
CA GLU A 381 -2.03 29.70 -9.43
C GLU A 381 -2.37 28.61 -10.45
N HIS A 382 -1.65 27.48 -10.42
CA HIS A 382 -1.81 26.33 -11.32
C HIS A 382 -1.98 25.04 -10.51
N PRO A 383 -3.16 24.81 -9.88
CA PRO A 383 -3.36 23.72 -8.95
C PRO A 383 -3.55 22.38 -9.68
N ASN A 384 -2.72 21.40 -9.34
CA ASN A 384 -2.80 20.03 -9.85
C ASN A 384 -3.67 19.07 -9.01
N ALA A 385 -4.27 19.56 -7.92
CA ALA A 385 -5.15 18.77 -7.05
C ALA A 385 -6.39 19.61 -6.65
N PRO A 386 -7.64 19.09 -6.79
CA PRO A 386 -7.94 17.82 -7.45
C PRO A 386 -7.56 17.85 -8.94
N ALA A 387 -7.44 16.67 -9.53
CA ALA A 387 -7.29 16.48 -10.97
C ALA A 387 -8.48 15.69 -11.52
N TRP A 388 -8.57 15.57 -12.84
CA TRP A 388 -9.66 14.85 -13.52
C TRP A 388 -9.12 13.86 -14.53
N HIS A 389 -9.55 12.60 -14.41
CA HIS A 389 -9.35 11.57 -15.42
C HIS A 389 -10.43 11.69 -16.49
N VAL A 390 -10.05 12.19 -17.67
CA VAL A 390 -10.94 12.51 -18.80
C VAL A 390 -10.89 11.41 -19.84
N PHE A 391 -12.06 10.99 -20.35
CA PHE A 391 -12.20 9.93 -21.34
C PHE A 391 -13.52 10.03 -22.14
N ASP A 392 -13.65 9.28 -23.23
CA ASP A 392 -14.81 9.35 -24.13
C ASP A 392 -15.76 8.14 -24.04
N ALA A 393 -16.78 8.11 -24.90
CA ALA A 393 -17.74 7.01 -24.95
C ALA A 393 -17.13 5.68 -25.39
N THR A 394 -16.04 5.69 -26.17
CA THR A 394 -15.30 4.48 -26.57
C THR A 394 -14.60 3.89 -25.35
N PHE A 395 -13.93 4.72 -24.56
CA PHE A 395 -13.33 4.28 -23.30
C PHE A 395 -14.40 3.70 -22.37
N ARG A 396 -15.50 4.43 -22.17
CA ARG A 396 -16.64 4.06 -21.31
C ARG A 396 -17.25 2.69 -21.67
N GLU A 397 -17.21 2.32 -22.94
CA GLU A 397 -17.70 1.03 -23.45
C GLU A 397 -16.76 -0.14 -23.10
N ASN A 398 -15.45 0.11 -23.07
CA ASN A 398 -14.43 -0.95 -23.04
C ASN A 398 -13.70 -1.08 -21.69
N PHE A 399 -13.53 0.01 -20.95
CA PHE A 399 -12.69 0.08 -19.76
C PHE A 399 -13.45 0.57 -18.53
N MET A 400 -12.94 0.20 -17.35
CA MET A 400 -13.44 0.66 -16.06
C MET A 400 -12.59 1.82 -15.53
N VAL A 401 -13.20 2.69 -14.70
CA VAL A 401 -12.49 3.73 -13.93
C VAL A 401 -12.93 3.62 -12.48
N GLY A 402 -12.07 3.12 -11.61
CA GLY A 402 -12.42 2.77 -10.23
C GLY A 402 -13.76 2.05 -10.09
N PRO A 403 -14.80 2.68 -9.49
CA PRO A 403 -16.12 2.05 -9.30
C PRO A 403 -17.03 2.12 -10.54
N LEU A 404 -16.66 2.89 -11.58
CA LEU A 404 -17.41 3.01 -12.83
C LEU A 404 -17.11 1.81 -13.74
N MET A 405 -17.98 0.80 -13.64
CA MET A 405 -17.94 -0.39 -14.51
C MET A 405 -18.27 -0.03 -15.96
N THR A 406 -17.87 -0.87 -16.93
CA THR A 406 -18.18 -0.68 -18.37
C THR A 406 -19.67 -0.59 -18.65
N LYS A 407 -20.03 0.02 -19.78
CA LYS A 407 -21.43 0.34 -20.11
C LYS A 407 -22.31 -0.91 -20.22
N ALA A 408 -21.71 -2.02 -20.68
CA ALA A 408 -22.36 -3.33 -20.74
C ALA A 408 -22.69 -3.91 -19.35
N MET A 409 -21.86 -3.62 -18.33
CA MET A 409 -22.07 -4.11 -16.97
C MET A 409 -22.99 -3.20 -16.16
N LYS A 410 -22.81 -1.88 -16.25
CA LYS A 410 -23.66 -0.87 -15.62
C LYS A 410 -23.86 0.30 -16.59
N PRO A 411 -25.06 0.48 -17.19
CA PRO A 411 -25.32 1.61 -18.07
C PRO A 411 -25.37 2.93 -17.27
N ASP A 412 -25.25 4.06 -17.96
CA ASP A 412 -25.18 5.38 -17.31
C ASP A 412 -26.40 5.72 -16.45
N SER A 413 -27.58 5.19 -16.78
CA SER A 413 -28.80 5.36 -15.98
C SER A 413 -28.72 4.72 -14.59
N GLN A 414 -27.71 3.87 -14.34
CA GLN A 414 -27.43 3.28 -13.03
C GLN A 414 -26.26 3.95 -12.29
N ILE A 415 -25.61 4.96 -12.89
CA ILE A 415 -24.60 5.75 -12.18
C ILE A 415 -25.33 6.54 -11.08
N PRO A 416 -24.89 6.48 -9.81
CA PRO A 416 -25.55 7.20 -8.73
C PRO A 416 -25.62 8.70 -9.03
N LYS A 417 -26.82 9.28 -8.92
CA LYS A 417 -27.04 10.73 -9.15
C LYS A 417 -26.09 11.59 -8.30
N LYS A 418 -25.87 11.16 -7.04
CA LYS A 418 -24.97 11.81 -6.09
C LYS A 418 -23.54 11.99 -6.63
N TRP A 419 -23.04 11.07 -7.47
CA TRP A 419 -21.72 11.21 -8.07
C TRP A 419 -21.63 12.41 -9.02
N PHE A 420 -22.73 12.74 -9.71
CA PHE A 420 -22.83 13.95 -10.52
C PHE A 420 -23.04 15.19 -9.65
N ASP A 421 -23.95 15.10 -8.67
CA ASP A 421 -24.29 16.23 -7.77
C ASP A 421 -23.07 16.72 -6.96
N GLU A 422 -22.16 15.82 -6.58
CA GLU A 422 -20.92 16.15 -5.84
C GLU A 422 -19.69 16.39 -6.75
N GLY A 423 -19.86 16.35 -8.07
CA GLY A 423 -18.76 16.56 -9.03
C GLY A 423 -17.70 15.46 -9.01
N PHE A 424 -18.02 14.27 -8.50
CA PHE A 424 -17.15 13.10 -8.58
C PHE A 424 -17.07 12.55 -10.02
N VAL A 425 -18.19 12.61 -10.75
CA VAL A 425 -18.28 12.27 -12.18
C VAL A 425 -18.99 13.39 -12.92
N ALA A 426 -18.50 13.75 -14.12
CA ALA A 426 -19.22 14.58 -15.07
C ALA A 426 -19.40 13.87 -16.41
N LYS A 427 -20.41 14.31 -17.16
CA LYS A 427 -20.76 13.81 -18.48
C LYS A 427 -21.32 14.96 -19.32
N ALA A 428 -20.79 15.15 -20.53
CA ALA A 428 -21.27 16.16 -21.46
C ALA A 428 -21.13 15.70 -22.92
N ASP A 429 -21.81 16.36 -23.85
CA ASP A 429 -21.73 16.03 -25.27
C ASP A 429 -20.56 16.73 -25.98
N THR A 430 -19.96 17.74 -25.34
CA THR A 430 -18.75 18.43 -25.83
C THR A 430 -17.69 18.56 -24.73
N ILE A 431 -16.42 18.71 -25.14
CA ILE A 431 -15.30 18.94 -24.22
C ILE A 431 -15.48 20.27 -23.46
N ARG A 432 -15.98 21.31 -24.12
CA ARG A 432 -16.23 22.62 -23.51
C ARG A 432 -17.30 22.56 -22.42
N GLU A 433 -18.43 21.92 -22.70
CA GLU A 433 -19.46 21.71 -21.68
C GLU A 433 -18.93 20.88 -20.50
N LEU A 434 -18.11 19.86 -20.76
CA LEU A 434 -17.47 19.06 -19.71
C LEU A 434 -16.56 19.93 -18.82
N ALA A 435 -15.76 20.82 -19.45
CA ALA A 435 -14.88 21.74 -18.76
C ALA A 435 -15.67 22.73 -17.90
N ASP A 436 -16.70 23.37 -18.46
CA ASP A 436 -17.57 24.32 -17.78
C ASP A 436 -18.24 23.70 -16.54
N MET A 437 -18.73 22.46 -16.64
CA MET A 437 -19.36 21.73 -15.53
C MET A 437 -18.42 21.50 -14.35
N LEU A 438 -17.13 21.30 -14.62
CA LEU A 438 -16.12 20.97 -13.62
C LEU A 438 -15.31 22.19 -13.16
N GLY A 439 -15.51 23.32 -13.83
CA GLY A 439 -14.69 24.52 -13.68
C GLY A 439 -13.25 24.28 -14.10
N ILE A 440 -13.02 23.53 -15.18
CA ILE A 440 -11.72 23.36 -15.84
C ILE A 440 -11.61 24.43 -16.93
N ASP A 441 -10.42 24.95 -17.21
CA ASP A 441 -10.21 25.82 -18.38
C ASP A 441 -10.55 25.07 -19.69
N ALA A 442 -11.59 25.53 -20.38
CA ALA A 442 -12.11 24.88 -21.58
C ALA A 442 -11.12 24.93 -22.75
N ASP A 443 -10.39 26.03 -22.91
CA ASP A 443 -9.43 26.19 -24.00
C ASP A 443 -8.21 25.27 -23.77
N GLY A 444 -7.70 25.26 -22.54
CA GLY A 444 -6.64 24.33 -22.13
C GLY A 444 -7.03 22.86 -22.28
N LEU A 445 -8.27 22.49 -21.93
CA LEU A 445 -8.74 21.12 -22.09
C LEU A 445 -8.86 20.71 -23.56
N GLU A 446 -9.44 21.56 -24.42
CA GLU A 446 -9.52 21.29 -25.86
C GLU A 446 -8.13 21.14 -26.49
N GLU A 447 -7.16 21.98 -26.10
CA GLU A 447 -5.76 21.85 -26.55
C GLU A 447 -5.16 20.50 -26.15
N THR A 448 -5.32 20.11 -24.88
CA THR A 448 -4.83 18.83 -24.36
C THR A 448 -5.45 17.65 -25.12
N ILE A 449 -6.77 17.65 -25.34
CA ILE A 449 -7.44 16.57 -26.07
C ILE A 449 -6.95 16.49 -27.52
N ASN A 450 -6.72 17.63 -28.18
CA ASN A 450 -6.15 17.66 -29.53
C ASN A 450 -4.73 17.06 -29.58
N LYS A 451 -3.88 17.38 -28.60
CA LYS A 451 -2.54 16.76 -28.46
C LYS A 451 -2.64 15.25 -28.24
N MET A 452 -3.50 14.80 -27.33
CA MET A 452 -3.71 13.37 -27.06
C MET A 452 -4.17 12.61 -28.32
N ASN A 453 -5.05 13.21 -29.12
CA ASN A 453 -5.49 12.65 -30.40
C ASN A 453 -4.33 12.55 -31.40
N HIS A 454 -3.48 13.56 -31.48
CA HIS A 454 -2.26 13.50 -32.29
C HIS A 454 -1.30 12.39 -31.82
N TYR A 455 -1.09 12.26 -30.52
CA TYR A 455 -0.24 11.19 -29.95
C TYR A 455 -0.79 9.80 -30.20
N ALA A 456 -2.11 9.63 -30.25
CA ALA A 456 -2.74 8.38 -30.64
C ALA A 456 -2.47 8.01 -32.10
N GLU A 457 -2.41 8.99 -33.01
CA GLU A 457 -2.08 8.77 -34.41
C GLU A 457 -0.60 8.41 -34.61
N THR A 458 0.31 9.13 -33.94
CA THR A 458 1.77 8.93 -34.08
C THR A 458 2.30 7.77 -33.25
N GLY A 459 1.61 7.41 -32.16
CA GLY A 459 2.10 6.47 -31.14
C GLY A 459 3.05 7.07 -30.12
N LYS A 460 3.29 8.38 -30.17
CA LYS A 460 4.29 9.03 -29.34
C LYS A 460 3.65 10.17 -28.57
N ASP A 461 3.68 10.06 -27.24
CA ASP A 461 3.43 11.19 -26.34
C ASP A 461 4.71 12.03 -26.26
N GLU A 462 4.67 13.20 -26.89
CA GLU A 462 5.82 14.11 -26.99
C GLU A 462 6.05 14.93 -25.71
N ASP A 463 5.00 15.09 -24.89
CA ASP A 463 5.08 15.89 -23.67
C ASP A 463 5.67 15.08 -22.51
N PHE A 464 5.24 13.82 -22.33
CA PHE A 464 5.61 13.03 -21.15
C PHE A 464 6.06 11.59 -21.44
N GLY A 465 6.12 11.15 -22.70
CA GLY A 465 6.61 9.82 -23.05
C GLY A 465 5.73 8.66 -22.59
N ARG A 466 4.42 8.88 -22.38
CA ARG A 466 3.47 7.82 -22.00
C ARG A 466 3.51 6.62 -22.94
N GLY A 467 3.75 5.44 -22.35
CA GLY A 467 3.86 4.16 -23.06
C GLY A 467 5.27 3.79 -23.49
N ASP A 468 6.28 4.62 -23.21
CA ASP A 468 7.69 4.33 -23.54
C ASP A 468 8.27 3.21 -22.66
N SER A 469 7.86 3.10 -21.40
CA SER A 469 8.35 2.09 -20.45
C SER A 469 7.55 0.78 -20.51
N ALA A 470 8.14 -0.34 -20.08
CA ALA A 470 7.41 -1.61 -19.98
C ALA A 470 6.32 -1.57 -18.90
N TYR A 471 6.58 -0.87 -17.79
CA TYR A 471 5.57 -0.65 -16.74
C TYR A 471 4.34 0.10 -17.27
N ASP A 472 4.53 1.16 -18.06
CA ASP A 472 3.42 1.93 -18.63
C ASP A 472 2.46 1.03 -19.41
N ARG A 473 3.02 0.06 -20.13
CA ARG A 473 2.29 -0.86 -21.00
C ARG A 473 1.71 -2.07 -20.27
N TYR A 474 2.05 -2.29 -19.00
CA TYR A 474 1.64 -3.48 -18.24
C TYR A 474 0.12 -3.60 -18.08
N TYR A 475 -0.55 -2.49 -17.80
CA TYR A 475 -2.02 -2.44 -17.67
C TYR A 475 -2.73 -1.98 -18.95
N ALA A 476 -1.98 -1.57 -19.98
CA ALA A 476 -2.52 -1.02 -21.21
C ALA A 476 -3.13 -2.11 -22.11
N ASP A 477 -3.90 -1.74 -23.13
CA ASP A 477 -4.51 -2.70 -24.05
C ASP A 477 -3.53 -3.05 -25.20
N PRO A 478 -2.96 -4.27 -25.24
CA PRO A 478 -1.98 -4.65 -26.25
C PRO A 478 -2.55 -4.69 -27.67
N ALA A 479 -3.88 -4.74 -27.84
CA ALA A 479 -4.54 -4.71 -29.13
C ALA A 479 -4.51 -3.31 -29.79
N ILE A 480 -4.33 -2.25 -28.99
CA ILE A 480 -4.20 -0.88 -29.48
C ILE A 480 -2.79 -0.66 -30.03
N LYS A 481 -2.72 -0.05 -31.22
CA LYS A 481 -1.50 0.23 -31.97
C LYS A 481 -1.53 1.67 -32.48
N PRO A 482 -0.35 2.29 -32.73
CA PRO A 482 1.01 1.75 -32.55
C PRO A 482 1.47 1.65 -31.07
N ASN A 483 0.84 2.38 -30.15
CA ASN A 483 1.16 2.38 -28.72
C ASN A 483 -0.06 1.94 -27.89
N PRO A 484 0.05 0.92 -27.02
CA PRO A 484 -1.09 0.37 -26.28
C PRO A 484 -1.69 1.33 -25.25
N CYS A 485 -0.97 2.40 -24.87
CA CYS A 485 -1.44 3.42 -23.92
C CYS A 485 -2.15 4.60 -24.59
N LEU A 486 -2.13 4.70 -25.93
CA LEU A 486 -2.59 5.89 -26.65
C LEU A 486 -3.71 5.53 -27.64
N ALA A 487 -4.89 6.11 -27.42
CA ALA A 487 -6.03 6.05 -28.33
C ALA A 487 -6.75 7.41 -28.31
N PRO A 488 -7.49 7.78 -29.36
CA PRO A 488 -8.14 9.08 -29.44
C PRO A 488 -9.31 9.23 -28.45
N ILE A 489 -9.57 10.46 -28.04
CA ILE A 489 -10.68 10.91 -27.20
C ILE A 489 -11.56 11.82 -28.07
N VAL A 490 -12.52 11.22 -28.80
CA VAL A 490 -13.26 11.92 -29.86
C VAL A 490 -14.76 11.62 -29.89
N LYS A 491 -15.21 10.55 -29.24
CA LYS A 491 -16.59 10.07 -29.33
C LYS A 491 -17.41 10.54 -28.13
N ALA A 492 -18.27 11.53 -28.34
CA ALA A 492 -19.26 11.96 -27.35
C ALA A 492 -20.21 10.80 -26.94
N PRO A 493 -20.78 10.82 -25.73
CA PRO A 493 -20.50 11.78 -24.64
C PRO A 493 -19.09 11.62 -24.06
N PHE A 494 -18.54 12.72 -23.56
CA PHE A 494 -17.28 12.77 -22.82
C PHE A 494 -17.55 12.71 -21.33
N TYR A 495 -16.58 12.16 -20.59
CA TYR A 495 -16.66 11.96 -19.15
C TYR A 495 -15.41 12.49 -18.47
N ALA A 496 -15.56 12.88 -17.22
CA ALA A 496 -14.41 13.03 -16.33
C ALA A 496 -14.73 12.43 -14.95
N MET A 497 -13.72 11.86 -14.31
CA MET A 497 -13.78 11.42 -12.92
C MET A 497 -12.76 12.18 -12.09
N ARG A 498 -13.22 12.76 -10.98
CA ARG A 498 -12.37 13.49 -10.05
C ARG A 498 -11.44 12.54 -9.30
N ILE A 499 -10.16 12.88 -9.24
CA ILE A 499 -9.12 12.14 -8.54
C ILE A 499 -8.36 13.05 -7.57
N GLU A 500 -7.87 12.46 -6.49
CA GLU A 500 -7.21 13.18 -5.39
C GLU A 500 -5.75 12.77 -5.23
N ALA A 501 -4.94 13.66 -4.66
CA ALA A 501 -3.54 13.44 -4.30
C ALA A 501 -3.43 12.62 -3.00
N GLY A 502 -3.86 11.36 -3.08
CA GLY A 502 -3.93 10.47 -1.94
C GLY A 502 -2.66 9.67 -1.68
N ASP A 503 -2.76 8.77 -0.71
CA ASP A 503 -1.68 7.87 -0.29
C ASP A 503 -2.29 6.60 0.31
N PHE A 504 -1.47 5.61 0.62
CA PHE A 504 -1.87 4.46 1.44
C PHE A 504 -0.97 4.30 2.67
N GLY A 505 -0.47 5.41 3.18
CA GLY A 505 0.38 5.49 4.36
C GLY A 505 1.56 6.43 4.19
N THR A 506 2.04 7.02 5.29
CA THR A 506 3.28 7.79 5.26
C THR A 506 4.50 6.86 5.24
N LEU A 507 5.63 7.35 4.71
CA LEU A 507 6.88 6.57 4.65
C LEU A 507 7.99 7.16 5.52
N GLY A 508 7.80 8.39 5.99
CA GLY A 508 8.63 9.01 7.01
C GLY A 508 8.27 8.54 8.41
N GLY A 509 9.28 8.45 9.26
CA GLY A 509 9.13 8.00 10.63
C GLY A 509 10.42 8.05 11.41
N LEU A 510 10.48 7.26 12.49
CA LEU A 510 11.65 7.13 13.36
C LEU A 510 12.86 6.59 12.56
N ASP A 511 14.02 7.20 12.72
CA ASP A 511 15.27 6.71 12.14
C ASP A 511 15.73 5.47 12.91
N THR A 512 16.17 4.43 12.19
CA THR A 512 16.62 3.18 12.80
C THR A 512 17.98 2.76 12.27
N ASP A 513 18.67 1.90 13.02
CA ASP A 513 19.83 1.17 12.51
C ASP A 513 19.42 -0.15 11.83
N THR A 514 20.41 -0.93 11.41
CA THR A 514 20.25 -2.23 10.73
C THR A 514 19.63 -3.31 11.63
N SER A 515 19.60 -3.09 12.95
CA SER A 515 18.91 -3.94 13.93
C SER A 515 17.52 -3.41 14.30
N ALA A 516 17.01 -2.41 13.56
CA ALA A 516 15.75 -1.71 13.81
C ALA A 516 15.69 -0.94 15.14
N ARG A 517 16.82 -0.68 15.80
CA ARG A 517 16.85 0.14 17.02
C ARG A 517 16.63 1.60 16.68
N VAL A 518 15.80 2.29 17.45
CA VAL A 518 15.49 3.71 17.23
C VAL A 518 16.70 4.57 17.56
N LYS A 519 17.10 5.41 16.62
CA LYS A 519 18.23 6.35 16.75
C LYS A 519 17.80 7.62 17.47
N LYS A 520 18.71 8.18 18.27
CA LYS A 520 18.52 9.45 18.96
C LYS A 520 18.94 10.63 18.09
N ALA A 521 18.33 11.80 18.28
CA ALA A 521 18.68 13.01 17.54
C ALA A 521 20.11 13.51 17.87
N ASP A 522 20.59 13.25 19.09
CA ASP A 522 21.93 13.59 19.57
C ASP A 522 23.00 12.52 19.27
N GLY A 523 22.61 11.42 18.62
CA GLY A 523 23.48 10.32 18.22
C GLY A 523 23.38 9.09 19.13
N GLY A 524 23.68 7.91 18.58
CA GLY A 524 23.45 6.64 19.27
C GLY A 524 22.02 6.13 19.11
N VAL A 525 21.65 5.16 19.95
CA VAL A 525 20.36 4.46 19.92
C VAL A 525 19.73 4.46 21.31
N PHE A 526 18.40 4.32 21.38
CA PHE A 526 17.72 3.99 22.61
C PHE A 526 17.84 2.49 22.89
N GLU A 527 18.25 2.12 24.09
CA GLU A 527 18.27 0.73 24.52
C GLU A 527 16.83 0.27 24.77
N GLY A 528 16.47 -0.90 24.20
CA GLY A 528 15.13 -1.46 24.36
C GLY A 528 14.02 -0.84 23.51
N LEU A 529 14.34 0.05 22.55
CA LEU A 529 13.33 0.64 21.64
C LEU A 529 13.61 0.33 20.17
N PHE A 530 12.63 -0.24 19.50
CA PHE A 530 12.70 -0.64 18.09
C PHE A 530 11.51 -0.07 17.32
N ALA A 531 11.69 0.21 16.02
CA ALA A 531 10.61 0.65 15.14
C ALA A 531 10.68 -0.04 13.78
N VAL A 532 9.52 -0.42 13.22
CA VAL A 532 9.41 -1.13 11.94
C VAL A 532 8.21 -0.67 11.14
N GLY A 533 8.23 -0.95 9.83
CA GLY A 533 7.17 -0.53 8.90
C GLY A 533 7.06 0.99 8.84
N ASN A 534 5.85 1.52 8.64
CA ASN A 534 5.64 2.96 8.48
C ASN A 534 5.83 3.77 9.78
N CYS A 535 6.08 3.12 10.92
CA CYS A 535 6.51 3.81 12.13
C CYS A 535 7.99 4.23 12.06
N SER A 536 8.77 3.55 11.21
CA SER A 536 10.16 3.86 10.90
C SER A 536 10.29 4.49 9.50
N ALA A 537 11.37 5.25 9.28
CA ALA A 537 11.67 5.78 7.95
C ALA A 537 11.92 4.65 6.95
N ALA A 538 11.33 4.76 5.76
CA ALA A 538 11.39 3.72 4.74
C ALA A 538 12.82 3.44 4.21
N ILE A 539 13.07 2.15 3.92
CA ILE A 539 14.30 1.67 3.26
C ILE A 539 14.19 1.81 1.73
N LEU A 540 12.98 1.72 1.18
CA LEU A 540 12.71 1.74 -0.26
C LEU A 540 11.77 2.92 -0.64
N PRO A 541 12.16 4.18 -0.38
CA PRO A 541 11.24 5.32 -0.40
C PRO A 541 10.75 5.73 -1.80
N THR A 542 11.31 5.18 -2.87
CA THR A 542 10.86 5.47 -4.25
C THR A 542 9.91 4.43 -4.81
N TYR A 543 9.54 3.44 -3.99
CA TYR A 543 8.64 2.36 -4.37
C TYR A 543 9.15 1.60 -5.62
N PRO A 544 10.29 0.89 -5.53
CA PRO A 544 10.95 0.26 -6.67
C PRO A 544 10.16 -0.91 -7.30
N GLY A 545 9.17 -1.46 -6.59
CA GLY A 545 8.33 -2.54 -7.09
C GLY A 545 7.18 -2.86 -6.13
N PRO A 546 6.22 -3.69 -6.54
CA PRO A 546 5.05 -4.01 -5.71
C PRO A 546 5.50 -4.77 -4.46
N GLY A 547 5.09 -4.27 -3.30
CA GLY A 547 5.46 -4.85 -2.01
C GLY A 547 6.73 -4.27 -1.38
N ALA A 548 7.22 -3.14 -1.89
CA ALA A 548 8.32 -2.37 -1.30
C ALA A 548 8.05 -1.82 0.11
N THR A 549 6.81 -1.92 0.62
CA THR A 549 6.46 -1.50 1.99
C THR A 549 6.48 -2.68 2.97
N LEU A 550 5.78 -3.77 2.63
CA LEU A 550 5.60 -4.92 3.52
C LEU A 550 6.87 -5.76 3.65
N GLY A 551 7.66 -5.90 2.57
CA GLY A 551 8.93 -6.62 2.60
C GLY A 551 9.89 -6.05 3.65
N PRO A 552 10.28 -4.76 3.55
CA PRO A 552 11.12 -4.10 4.56
C PRO A 552 10.53 -4.14 5.98
N ALA A 553 9.22 -3.95 6.13
CA ALA A 553 8.56 -4.01 7.44
C ALA A 553 8.76 -5.36 8.13
N MET A 554 8.62 -6.46 7.38
CA MET A 554 8.83 -7.82 7.89
C MET A 554 10.31 -8.11 8.13
N THR A 555 11.21 -7.66 7.25
CA THR A 555 12.66 -7.87 7.39
C THR A 555 13.21 -7.17 8.62
N MET A 556 12.84 -5.92 8.85
CA MET A 556 13.30 -5.18 10.03
C MET A 556 12.68 -5.71 11.33
N ALA A 557 11.45 -6.22 11.29
CA ALA A 557 10.85 -6.93 12.41
C ALA A 557 11.60 -8.22 12.76
N TYR A 558 12.07 -8.96 11.75
CA TYR A 558 12.95 -10.10 11.94
C TYR A 558 14.31 -9.69 12.52
N GLN A 559 14.93 -8.61 12.03
CA GLN A 559 16.19 -8.10 12.58
C GLN A 559 16.06 -7.62 14.04
N ALA A 560 14.96 -6.95 14.40
CA ALA A 560 14.65 -6.60 15.79
C ALA A 560 14.60 -7.86 16.68
N ALA A 561 13.93 -8.92 16.22
CA ALA A 561 13.87 -10.18 16.95
C ALA A 561 15.25 -10.85 17.07
N CYS A 562 16.06 -10.85 16.00
CA CYS A 562 17.45 -11.34 16.06
C CYS A 562 18.26 -10.59 17.12
N HIS A 563 18.16 -9.26 17.16
CA HIS A 563 18.88 -8.44 18.12
C HIS A 563 18.43 -8.71 19.57
N ILE A 564 17.13 -8.79 19.82
CA ILE A 564 16.55 -9.04 21.15
C ILE A 564 16.91 -10.42 21.72
N ASN A 565 17.20 -11.39 20.84
CA ASN A 565 17.47 -12.79 21.22
C ASN A 565 18.92 -13.23 20.98
N ALA A 566 19.81 -12.30 20.64
CA ALA A 566 21.26 -12.52 20.60
C ALA A 566 21.85 -12.53 22.01
#